data_AF-A0A7J2S4K4-F1
#
_entry.id   AF-A0A7J2S4K4-F1
#
_cell.length_a   1.000
_cell.length_b   1.000
_cell.length_c   1.000
_cell.angle_alpha   90.00
_cell.angle_beta   90.00
_cell.angle_gamma   90.00
#
_symmetry.space_group_name_H-M   'P 1'
#
loop_
_entity.id
_entity.type
_entity.pdbx_description
1 polymer ?
#
loop_
_entity_poly.entity_id
_entity_poly.type
_entity_poly.pdbx_seq_one_letter_code
_entity_poly.pdbx_strand_id
1 'polypeptide(L)'
;MKLPAKLLEWRASIEKELGRLTGRTVWVVQLSASSFACGCTGITIFTAGLEMEEVEIFAPKITPTLREAAAELELDPEIIYASTIPGTSEVGSISLRDLCDECREDYMGVEEALPW
;
A
#
# COMPACT_ATOMS: atom_id res chain seq x y z
N MET A 1 2.52 -18.09 -13.03
CA MET A 1 2.21 -16.89 -13.83
C MET A 1 3.40 -15.95 -13.84
N LYS A 2 3.67 -15.20 -14.92
CA LYS A 2 4.77 -14.22 -14.95
C LYS A 2 4.42 -12.98 -14.12
N LEU A 3 5.42 -12.32 -13.54
CA LEU A 3 5.26 -11.13 -12.71
C LEU A 3 4.34 -10.04 -13.31
N PRO A 4 4.45 -9.65 -14.60
CA PRO A 4 3.59 -8.61 -15.15
C PRO A 4 2.10 -8.95 -15.13
N ALA A 5 1.74 -10.23 -15.30
CA ALA A 5 0.34 -10.66 -15.26
C ALA A 5 -0.20 -10.65 -13.82
N LYS A 6 0.63 -11.02 -12.84
CA LYS A 6 0.31 -10.87 -11.41
C LYS A 6 0.07 -9.42 -11.02
N LEU A 7 0.97 -8.51 -11.40
CA LEU A 7 0.81 -7.07 -11.14
C LEU A 7 -0.51 -6.53 -11.74
N LEU A 8 -0.88 -6.96 -12.94
CA LEU A 8 -2.15 -6.53 -13.57
C LEU A 8 -3.38 -7.02 -12.77
N GLU A 9 -3.35 -8.27 -12.32
CA GLU A 9 -4.43 -8.87 -11.52
C GLU A 9 -4.58 -8.17 -10.17
N TRP A 10 -3.48 -7.95 -9.44
CA TRP A 10 -3.52 -7.25 -8.16
C TRP A 10 -3.99 -5.82 -8.30
N ARG A 11 -3.51 -5.09 -9.31
CA ARG A 11 -3.95 -3.72 -9.59
C ARG A 11 -5.47 -3.68 -9.75
N ALA A 12 -6.03 -4.61 -10.52
CA ALA A 12 -7.47 -4.72 -10.74
C ALA A 12 -8.24 -5.15 -9.47
N SER A 13 -7.69 -6.08 -8.69
CA SER A 13 -8.31 -6.55 -7.44
C SER A 13 -8.36 -5.44 -6.38
N ILE A 14 -7.26 -4.72 -6.19
CA ILE A 14 -7.15 -3.59 -5.26
C ILE A 14 -8.09 -2.45 -5.69
N GLU A 15 -8.11 -2.11 -6.99
CA GLU A 15 -9.02 -1.09 -7.54
C GLU A 15 -10.49 -1.44 -7.27
N LYS A 16 -10.88 -2.69 -7.53
CA LYS A 16 -12.24 -3.17 -7.27
C LYS A 16 -12.60 -3.10 -5.79
N GLU A 17 -11.68 -3.48 -4.91
CA GLU A 17 -11.92 -3.47 -3.47
C GLU A 17 -12.00 -2.04 -2.91
N LEU A 18 -11.13 -1.13 -3.34
CA LEU A 18 -11.20 0.29 -3.00
C LEU A 18 -12.52 0.91 -3.47
N GLY A 19 -12.96 0.60 -4.69
CA GLY A 19 -14.25 1.08 -5.19
C GLY A 19 -15.44 0.53 -4.41
N ARG A 20 -15.37 -0.74 -3.98
CA ARG A 20 -16.38 -1.37 -3.12
C ARG A 20 -16.46 -0.71 -1.75
N LEU A 21 -15.31 -0.35 -1.16
CA LEU A 21 -15.22 0.26 0.18
C LEU A 21 -15.67 1.72 0.20
N THR A 22 -15.30 2.50 -0.82
CA THR A 22 -15.67 3.92 -0.93
C THR A 22 -17.07 4.15 -1.51
N GLY A 23 -17.64 3.16 -2.21
CA GLY A 23 -18.93 3.32 -2.90
C GLY A 23 -18.86 4.19 -4.15
N ARG A 24 -17.64 4.51 -4.64
CA ARG A 24 -17.38 5.32 -5.82
C ARG A 24 -16.17 4.77 -6.59
N THR A 25 -15.89 5.33 -7.76
CA THR A 25 -14.70 4.93 -8.51
C THR A 25 -13.44 5.49 -7.86
N VAL A 26 -12.55 4.59 -7.44
CA VAL A 26 -11.16 4.87 -7.07
C VAL A 26 -10.29 4.19 -8.11
N TRP A 27 -9.28 4.87 -8.64
CA TRP A 27 -8.38 4.30 -9.64
C TRP A 27 -7.08 3.84 -9.00
N VAL A 28 -6.60 2.67 -9.39
CA VAL A 28 -5.21 2.26 -9.16
C VAL A 28 -4.44 2.49 -10.45
N VAL A 29 -3.81 3.67 -10.52
CA VAL A 29 -3.16 4.19 -11.73
C VAL A 29 -1.90 3.38 -12.06
N GLN A 30 -1.16 2.96 -11.03
CA GLN A 30 0.08 2.20 -11.17
C GLN A 30 0.36 1.34 -9.94
N LEU A 31 0.99 0.18 -10.17
CA LEU A 31 1.69 -0.59 -9.15
C LEU A 31 3.19 -0.61 -9.45
N SER A 32 4.01 -0.41 -8.42
CA SER A 32 5.47 -0.47 -8.51
C SER A 32 6.02 -1.41 -7.45
N ALA A 33 6.77 -2.43 -7.87
CA ALA A 33 7.64 -3.18 -6.95
C ALA A 33 8.99 -2.48 -6.85
N SER A 34 9.60 -2.48 -5.67
CA SER A 34 10.78 -1.66 -5.37
C SER A 34 11.78 -2.38 -4.46
N SER A 35 13.06 -2.08 -4.67
CA SER A 35 14.18 -2.45 -3.81
C SER A 35 14.94 -1.18 -3.46
N PHE A 36 15.18 -0.94 -2.17
CA PHE A 36 15.80 0.28 -1.67
C PHE A 36 17.28 0.05 -1.32
N ALA A 37 18.05 1.13 -1.31
CA ALA A 37 19.49 1.06 -1.02
C ALA A 37 19.81 0.54 0.40
N CYS A 38 18.91 0.75 1.37
CA CYS A 38 19.02 0.20 2.72
C CYS A 38 18.73 -1.31 2.81
N GLY A 39 18.26 -1.94 1.74
CA GLY A 39 17.87 -3.35 1.72
C GLY A 39 16.36 -3.59 1.91
N CYS A 40 15.57 -2.58 2.27
CA CYS A 40 14.11 -2.73 2.30
C CYS A 40 13.57 -3.06 0.90
N THR A 41 12.44 -3.76 0.86
CA THR A 41 11.68 -4.01 -0.37
C THR A 41 10.22 -3.62 -0.18
N GLY A 42 9.45 -3.54 -1.26
CA GLY A 42 8.04 -3.17 -1.11
C GLY A 42 7.28 -2.93 -2.40
N ILE A 43 5.99 -2.66 -2.23
CA ILE A 43 5.06 -2.29 -3.29
C ILE A 43 4.51 -0.90 -3.00
N THR A 44 4.47 -0.06 -4.03
CA THR A 44 3.75 1.22 -4.00
C THR A 44 2.57 1.16 -4.96
N ILE A 45 1.42 1.57 -4.45
CA ILE A 45 0.13 1.62 -5.15
C ILE A 45 -0.19 3.08 -5.36
N PHE A 46 -0.21 3.53 -6.61
CA PHE A 46 -0.57 4.91 -6.94
C PHE A 46 -2.07 4.99 -7.19
N THR A 47 -2.73 5.89 -6.46
CA THR A 47 -4.18 6.02 -6.45
C THR A 47 -4.61 7.38 -7.00
N ALA A 48 -5.85 7.44 -7.49
CA ALA A 48 -6.54 8.70 -7.78
C ALA A 48 -8.00 8.61 -7.36
N GLY A 49 -8.49 9.68 -6.72
CA GLY A 49 -9.84 9.76 -6.17
C GLY A 49 -10.02 8.99 -4.87
N LEU A 50 -9.01 8.93 -4.00
CA LEU A 50 -9.11 8.37 -2.64
C LEU A 50 -8.72 9.45 -1.64
N GLU A 51 -9.52 9.69 -0.60
CA GLU A 51 -9.22 10.68 0.45
C GLU A 51 -8.53 10.03 1.67
N MET A 52 -7.81 10.83 2.46
CA MET A 52 -7.14 10.32 3.65
C MET A 52 -8.13 9.85 4.72
N GLU A 53 -9.20 10.61 4.98
CA GLU A 53 -10.26 10.24 5.92
C GLU A 53 -10.90 8.89 5.55
N GLU A 54 -11.06 8.66 4.26
CA GLU A 54 -11.53 7.40 3.71
C GLU A 54 -10.56 6.24 4.07
N VAL A 55 -9.25 6.42 3.84
CA VAL A 55 -8.23 5.43 4.21
C VAL A 55 -8.27 5.10 5.70
N GLU A 56 -8.35 6.10 6.58
CA GLU A 56 -8.41 5.89 8.03
C GLU A 56 -9.59 4.97 8.44
N ILE A 57 -10.72 5.07 7.75
CA ILE A 57 -11.93 4.28 8.02
C ILE A 57 -11.81 2.85 7.49
N PHE A 58 -11.25 2.64 6.29
CA PHE A 58 -11.22 1.31 5.64
C PHE A 58 -9.87 0.62 5.68
N ALA A 59 -8.84 1.23 6.24
CA ALA A 59 -7.53 0.65 6.48
C ALA A 59 -7.60 -0.81 6.99
N PRO A 60 -8.37 -1.13 8.05
CA PRO A 60 -8.50 -2.52 8.53
C PRO A 60 -9.14 -3.47 7.50
N LYS A 61 -9.96 -2.96 6.58
CA LYS A 61 -10.72 -3.73 5.59
C LYS A 61 -9.92 -4.00 4.32
N ILE A 62 -9.11 -3.04 3.87
CA ILE A 62 -8.27 -3.19 2.67
C ILE A 62 -6.95 -3.91 2.97
N THR A 63 -6.44 -3.80 4.19
CA THR A 63 -5.16 -4.42 4.61
C THR A 63 -5.03 -5.91 4.25
N PRO A 64 -6.04 -6.78 4.46
CA PRO A 64 -5.95 -8.18 4.05
C PRO A 64 -5.68 -8.36 2.55
N THR A 65 -6.40 -7.62 1.70
CA THR A 65 -6.22 -7.65 0.23
C THR A 65 -4.81 -7.19 -0.16
N LEU A 66 -4.29 -6.17 0.52
CA LEU A 66 -2.94 -5.67 0.30
C LEU A 66 -1.88 -6.69 0.70
N ARG A 67 -2.04 -7.34 1.86
CA ARG A 67 -1.13 -8.38 2.34
C ARG A 67 -1.17 -9.64 1.48
N GLU A 68 -2.32 -10.03 0.96
CA GLU A 68 -2.44 -11.15 0.03
C GLU A 68 -1.64 -10.89 -1.26
N ALA A 69 -1.79 -9.70 -1.85
CA ALA A 69 -1.02 -9.31 -3.03
C ALA A 69 0.49 -9.26 -2.76
N ALA A 70 0.90 -8.79 -1.56
CA ALA A 70 2.29 -8.75 -1.15
C ALA A 70 2.90 -10.14 -0.93
N ALA A 71 2.17 -11.04 -0.25
CA ALA A 71 2.64 -12.39 0.04
C ALA A 71 2.93 -13.20 -1.23
N GLU A 72 2.20 -12.94 -2.32
CA GLU A 72 2.48 -13.56 -3.61
C GLU A 72 3.78 -13.08 -4.31
N LEU A 73 4.39 -12.00 -3.82
CA LEU A 73 5.75 -11.55 -4.14
C LEU A 73 6.77 -11.98 -3.08
N GLU A 74 6.38 -12.83 -2.13
CA GLU A 74 7.23 -13.21 -0.99
C GLU A 74 7.61 -12.00 -0.12
N LEU A 75 6.77 -10.96 -0.10
CA LEU A 75 6.90 -9.82 0.78
C LEU A 75 6.04 -10.03 2.03
N ASP A 76 6.56 -9.73 3.20
CA ASP A 76 5.79 -9.64 4.45
C ASP A 76 5.88 -8.22 5.03
N PRO A 77 5.03 -7.29 4.56
CA PRO A 77 5.19 -5.88 4.90
C PRO A 77 4.97 -5.64 6.40
N GLU A 78 5.98 -5.16 7.12
CA GLU A 78 5.81 -4.72 8.50
C GLU A 78 5.09 -3.38 8.59
N ILE A 79 5.26 -2.51 7.59
CA ILE A 79 4.58 -1.21 7.55
C ILE A 79 3.72 -1.06 6.29
N ILE A 80 2.53 -0.51 6.49
CA ILE A 80 1.62 -0.10 5.44
C ILE A 80 1.17 1.32 5.76
N TYR A 81 1.31 2.25 4.83
CA TYR A 81 0.97 3.66 5.05
C TYR A 81 0.49 4.33 3.77
N ALA A 82 -0.36 5.35 3.93
CA ALA A 82 -0.79 6.22 2.85
C ALA A 82 0.06 7.49 2.78
N SER A 83 0.11 8.12 1.62
CA SER A 83 0.74 9.43 1.43
C SER A 83 -0.15 10.31 0.57
N THR A 84 -0.44 11.51 1.06
CA THR A 84 -1.26 12.48 0.35
C THR A 84 -0.48 13.22 -0.72
N ILE A 85 -1.20 13.74 -1.72
CA ILE A 85 -0.66 14.70 -2.68
C ILE A 85 -0.42 16.02 -1.93
N PRO A 86 0.78 16.63 -2.02
CA PRO A 86 1.10 17.84 -1.28
C PRO A 86 0.07 18.95 -1.48
N GLY A 87 -0.44 19.50 -0.37
CA GLY A 87 -1.46 20.55 -0.38
C GLY A 87 -2.90 20.06 -0.55
N THR A 88 -3.15 18.76 -0.48
CA THR A 88 -4.49 18.16 -0.58
C THR A 88 -4.73 17.10 0.49
N SER A 89 -5.98 16.65 0.64
CA SER A 89 -6.35 15.45 1.41
C SER A 89 -6.37 14.16 0.57
N GLU A 90 -6.14 14.27 -0.74
CA GLU A 90 -6.18 13.14 -1.67
C GLU A 90 -4.94 12.27 -1.49
N VAL A 91 -5.14 10.96 -1.36
CA VAL A 91 -4.11 9.94 -1.26
C VAL A 91 -3.55 9.68 -2.65
N GLY A 92 -2.28 10.07 -2.83
CA GLY A 92 -1.55 9.82 -4.07
C GLY A 92 -0.94 8.42 -4.10
N SER A 93 -0.63 7.83 -2.94
CA SER A 93 -0.16 6.45 -2.89
C SER A 93 -0.40 5.73 -1.56
N ILE A 94 -0.45 4.41 -1.63
CA ILE A 94 -0.38 3.48 -0.49
C ILE A 94 0.90 2.65 -0.66
N SER A 95 1.75 2.61 0.36
CA SER A 95 3.01 1.88 0.35
C SER A 95 2.97 0.73 1.34
N LEU A 96 3.38 -0.44 0.88
CA LEU A 96 3.62 -1.64 1.68
C LEU A 96 5.13 -1.86 1.68
N ARG A 97 5.76 -1.91 2.85
CA ARG A 97 7.21 -2.04 2.95
C ARG A 97 7.61 -3.14 3.91
N ASP A 98 8.46 -4.01 3.37
CA ASP A 98 9.18 -5.07 4.05
C ASP A 98 10.55 -4.50 4.47
N LEU A 99 10.77 -4.41 5.78
CA LEU A 99 11.88 -3.68 6.38
C LEU A 99 13.12 -4.57 6.54
N CYS A 100 14.29 -4.01 6.23
CA CYS A 100 15.55 -4.59 6.68
C CYS A 100 15.71 -4.42 8.19
N ASP A 101 16.64 -5.17 8.79
CA ASP A 101 16.86 -5.17 10.24
C ASP A 101 17.15 -3.76 10.79
N GLU A 102 17.99 -2.98 10.10
CA GLU A 102 18.33 -1.61 10.48
C GLU A 102 17.11 -0.69 10.51
N CYS A 103 16.30 -0.69 9.44
CA CYS A 103 15.07 0.11 9.42
C CYS A 103 14.06 -0.40 10.46
N ARG A 104 13.99 -1.71 10.71
CA ARG A 104 13.08 -2.25 11.72
C ARG A 104 13.41 -1.72 13.12
N GLU A 105 14.69 -1.64 13.48
CA GLU A 105 15.13 -1.04 14.75
C GLU A 105 14.75 0.45 14.85
N ASP A 106 14.95 1.21 13.78
CA ASP A 106 14.57 2.63 13.73
C ASP A 106 13.06 2.83 13.89
N TYR A 107 12.24 1.97 13.28
CA TYR A 107 10.77 2.04 13.36
C TYR A 107 10.19 1.49 14.68
N MET A 108 10.90 0.60 15.39
CA MET A 108 10.46 0.06 16.69
C MET A 108 10.48 1.10 17.83
N GLY A 109 11.16 2.24 17.64
CA GLY A 109 11.15 3.36 18.60
C GLY A 109 9.94 4.29 18.50
N VAL A 110 8.99 4.02 17.58
CA VAL A 110 7.89 4.93 17.25
C VAL A 110 6.55 4.30 17.70
N GLU A 111 6.26 4.34 19.01
CA GLU A 111 5.00 3.84 19.60
C GLU A 111 3.72 4.59 19.14
N GLU A 112 3.82 5.57 18.24
CA GLU A 112 2.69 6.35 17.70
C GLU A 112 2.62 6.40 16.17
N ALA A 113 3.25 5.48 15.44
CA ALA A 113 2.98 5.31 14.02
C ALA A 113 2.05 4.11 13.83
N LEU A 114 0.75 4.33 14.00
CA LEU A 114 -0.22 3.33 13.53
C LEU A 114 0.09 3.05 12.05
N PRO A 115 0.22 1.79 11.63
CA PRO A 115 0.12 1.49 10.22
C PRO A 115 -1.23 2.05 9.78
N TRP A 116 -1.19 2.93 8.77
CA TRP A 116 -2.24 3.87 8.30
C TRP A 116 -2.23 5.27 8.89
#